data_AF-A0A6P4ERS0-F1
#
_entry.id   AF-A0A6P4ERS0-F1
#
_cell.length_a   1.000
_cell.length_b   1.000
_cell.length_c   1.000
_cell.angle_alpha   90.00
_cell.angle_beta   90.00
_cell.angle_gamma   90.00
#
_symmetry.space_group_name_H-M   'P 1'
#
loop_
_entity.id
_entity.type
_entity.pdbx_description
1 polymer ?
#
loop_
_entity_poly.entity_id
_entity_poly.type
_entity_poly.pdbx_seq_one_letter_code
_entity_poly.pdbx_strand_id
1 'polypeptide(L)'
;MSCSLFKVKPVILIKCFCGCTDMTPAEVQRIYTLSNSVHETLLDEEATKLFRKFMESRRSGDKNEAEQYLEIYEKCALFLADTQHTITHDGVNELVDLGLPYDLAQDMSKRLLSADRMDINNGLNRIQGKCRNEIEASSDFREFRDAIAEKMRRVPK
;
A
#
# COMPACT_ATOMS: atom_id res chain seq x y z
N MET A 1 -21.25 9.14 -49.88
CA MET A 1 -21.19 9.41 -48.42
C MET A 1 -20.26 8.36 -47.82
N SER A 2 -19.07 8.78 -47.38
CA SER A 2 -18.03 7.89 -46.86
C SER A 2 -18.35 7.45 -45.43
N CYS A 3 -18.71 6.18 -45.25
CA CYS A 3 -18.73 5.54 -43.94
C CYS A 3 -17.30 5.41 -43.43
N SER A 4 -16.89 6.31 -42.55
CA SER A 4 -15.69 6.17 -41.74
C SER A 4 -15.88 5.00 -40.77
N LEU A 5 -15.37 3.83 -41.15
CA LEU A 5 -15.16 2.69 -40.27
C LEU A 5 -14.22 3.13 -39.14
N PHE A 6 -14.77 3.33 -37.94
CA PHE A 6 -13.98 3.44 -36.72
C PHE A 6 -13.19 2.15 -36.55
N LYS A 7 -11.91 2.16 -36.93
CA LYS A 7 -10.98 1.09 -36.58
C LYS A 7 -10.78 1.15 -35.06
N VAL A 8 -11.61 0.41 -34.32
CA VAL A 8 -11.41 0.17 -32.90
C VAL A 8 -10.08 -0.57 -32.78
N LYS A 9 -9.03 0.12 -32.34
CA LYS A 9 -7.76 -0.53 -32.02
C LYS A 9 -8.03 -1.50 -30.87
N PRO A 10 -7.65 -2.78 -30.98
CA PRO A 10 -7.82 -3.71 -29.88
C PRO A 10 -7.01 -3.21 -28.68
N VAL A 11 -7.69 -3.02 -27.55
CA VAL A 11 -7.02 -2.66 -26.30
C VAL A 11 -6.26 -3.89 -25.82
N ILE A 12 -4.94 -3.79 -25.72
CA ILE A 12 -4.11 -4.85 -25.15
C ILE A 12 -4.35 -4.82 -23.63
N LEU A 13 -4.96 -5.89 -23.13
CA LEU A 13 -5.24 -6.09 -21.73
C LEU A 13 -4.12 -6.94 -21.11
N ILE A 14 -3.50 -6.44 -20.04
CA ILE A 14 -2.41 -7.11 -19.32
C ILE A 14 -2.97 -7.65 -18.02
N LYS A 15 -2.94 -8.96 -17.80
CA LYS A 15 -3.46 -9.58 -16.58
C LYS A 15 -2.82 -8.99 -15.31
N CYS A 16 -3.60 -8.76 -14.26
CA CYS A 16 -3.11 -8.39 -12.94
C CYS A 16 -2.37 -9.56 -12.25
N PHE A 17 -1.87 -9.36 -11.03
CA PHE A 17 -1.10 -10.41 -10.32
C PHE A 17 -1.92 -11.62 -9.89
N CYS A 18 -3.18 -11.44 -9.49
CA CYS A 18 -4.07 -12.56 -9.17
C CYS A 18 -4.69 -13.20 -10.42
N GLY A 19 -4.45 -12.65 -11.62
CA GLY A 19 -5.03 -13.13 -12.88
C GLY A 19 -6.53 -12.88 -13.04
N CYS A 20 -7.22 -12.39 -12.01
CA CYS A 20 -8.66 -12.20 -11.99
C CYS A 20 -9.13 -10.96 -12.78
N THR A 21 -8.28 -9.94 -12.91
CA THR A 21 -8.60 -8.68 -13.59
C THR A 21 -7.56 -8.34 -14.64
N ASP A 22 -7.96 -7.46 -15.56
CA ASP A 22 -7.09 -6.92 -16.60
C ASP A 22 -6.70 -5.48 -16.26
N MET A 23 -5.43 -5.15 -16.49
CA MET A 23 -4.87 -3.81 -16.40
C MET A 23 -4.75 -3.24 -17.81
N THR A 24 -5.12 -1.97 -17.97
CA THR A 24 -4.87 -1.25 -19.22
C THR A 24 -3.37 -0.90 -19.34
N PRO A 25 -2.85 -0.60 -20.54
CA PRO A 25 -1.46 -0.18 -20.69
C PRO A 25 -1.14 1.11 -19.91
N ALA A 26 -2.11 2.04 -19.87
CA ALA A 26 -1.99 3.28 -19.09
C ALA A 26 -1.94 3.01 -17.57
N GLU A 27 -2.73 2.04 -17.10
CA GLU A 27 -2.70 1.58 -15.71
C GLU A 27 -1.32 1.02 -15.36
N VAL A 28 -0.79 0.11 -16.18
CA VAL A 28 0.54 -0.48 -15.98
C VAL A 28 1.62 0.60 -15.95
N GLN A 29 1.55 1.59 -16.85
CA GLN A 29 2.50 2.70 -16.87
C GLN A 29 2.41 3.59 -15.62
N ARG A 30 1.20 3.88 -15.13
CA ARG A 30 1.02 4.66 -13.90
C ARG A 30 1.62 3.91 -12.71
N ILE A 31 1.23 2.64 -12.52
CA ILE A 31 1.75 1.82 -11.42
C ILE A 31 3.26 1.65 -11.52
N TYR A 32 3.82 1.48 -12.73
CA TYR A 32 5.26 1.43 -12.94
C TYR A 32 5.96 2.69 -12.43
N THR A 33 5.41 3.87 -12.74
CA THR A 33 5.94 5.14 -12.23
C THR A 33 5.90 5.20 -10.70
N LEU A 34 4.74 4.90 -10.10
CA LEU A 34 4.54 4.91 -8.65
C LEU A 34 5.44 3.91 -7.92
N SER A 35 5.69 2.73 -8.51
CA SER A 35 6.52 1.67 -7.92
C SER A 35 8.00 2.03 -7.75
N ASN A 36 8.44 3.19 -8.26
CA ASN A 36 9.78 3.73 -7.99
C ASN A 36 9.91 4.34 -6.59
N SER A 37 8.79 4.55 -5.89
CA SER A 37 8.74 5.09 -4.53
C SER A 37 7.72 4.31 -3.71
N VAL A 38 8.17 3.71 -2.60
CA VAL A 38 7.24 3.09 -1.63
C VAL A 38 6.25 4.13 -1.14
N HIS A 39 6.71 5.35 -0.87
CA HIS A 39 5.83 6.40 -0.38
C HIS A 39 4.69 6.70 -1.36
N GLU A 40 5.00 6.89 -2.65
CA GLU A 40 3.99 7.19 -3.66
C GLU A 40 3.07 5.98 -3.89
N THR A 41 3.62 4.77 -3.87
CA THR A 41 2.82 3.54 -3.98
C THR A 41 1.82 3.43 -2.84
N LEU A 42 2.24 3.70 -1.59
CA LEU A 42 1.41 3.60 -0.39
C LEU A 42 0.41 4.76 -0.21
N LEU A 43 0.56 5.85 -0.98
CA LEU A 43 -0.43 6.94 -1.03
C LEU A 43 -1.51 6.70 -2.08
N ASP A 44 -1.24 5.88 -3.09
CA ASP A 44 -2.21 5.51 -4.13
C ASP A 44 -2.95 4.23 -3.72
N GLU A 45 -4.27 4.33 -3.53
CA GLU A 45 -5.11 3.23 -3.04
C GLU A 45 -5.05 2.01 -3.97
N GLU A 46 -5.11 2.22 -5.28
CA GLU A 46 -5.11 1.13 -6.26
C GLU A 46 -3.73 0.46 -6.36
N ALA A 47 -2.65 1.24 -6.30
CA ALA A 47 -1.29 0.72 -6.25
C ALA A 47 -1.03 -0.08 -4.96
N THR A 48 -1.49 0.43 -3.82
CA THR A 48 -1.40 -0.25 -2.52
C THR A 48 -2.17 -1.57 -2.53
N LYS A 49 -3.39 -1.56 -3.04
CA LYS A 49 -4.23 -2.75 -3.19
C LYS A 49 -3.59 -3.79 -4.10
N LEU A 50 -2.98 -3.34 -5.21
CA LEU A 50 -2.26 -4.22 -6.12
C LEU A 50 -1.02 -4.83 -5.47
N PHE A 51 -0.28 -4.05 -4.67
CA PHE A 51 0.86 -4.53 -3.89
C PHE A 51 0.43 -5.58 -2.85
N ARG A 52 -0.66 -5.33 -2.12
CA ARG A 52 -1.23 -6.33 -1.21
C ARG A 52 -1.58 -7.63 -1.94
N LYS A 53 -2.28 -7.53 -3.08
CA LYS A 53 -2.65 -8.70 -3.89
C LYS A 53 -1.44 -9.46 -4.44
N PHE A 54 -0.34 -8.75 -4.71
CA PHE A 54 0.91 -9.37 -5.11
C PHE A 54 1.54 -10.21 -3.99
N MET A 55 1.55 -9.70 -2.74
CA MET A 55 2.04 -10.48 -1.59
C MET A 55 1.12 -11.67 -1.29
N GLU A 56 -0.20 -11.44 -1.28
CA GLU A 56 -1.20 -12.48 -1.04
C GLU A 56 -1.12 -13.63 -2.06
N SER A 57 -0.81 -13.35 -3.34
CA SER A 57 -0.75 -14.40 -4.36
C SER A 57 0.50 -15.28 -4.27
N ARG A 58 1.50 -14.87 -3.48
CA ARG A 58 2.81 -15.54 -3.38
C ARG A 58 3.01 -16.26 -2.05
N ARG A 59 2.28 -15.88 -1.01
CA ARG A 59 2.40 -16.52 0.30
C ARG A 59 1.79 -17.91 0.31
N SER A 60 2.43 -18.82 1.04
CA SER A 60 1.92 -20.17 1.33
C SER A 60 1.81 -20.33 2.84
N GLY A 61 0.83 -19.68 3.45
CA GLY A 61 0.61 -19.69 4.90
C GLY A 61 0.35 -18.31 5.48
N ASP A 62 0.96 -18.04 6.63
CA ASP A 62 0.79 -16.80 7.38
C ASP A 62 1.28 -15.57 6.62
N LYS A 63 0.86 -14.39 7.07
CA LYS A 63 1.30 -13.11 6.52
C LYS A 63 2.80 -12.94 6.73
N ASN A 64 3.49 -12.43 5.72
CA ASN A 64 4.87 -12.01 5.89
C ASN A 64 4.95 -10.67 6.65
N GLU A 65 6.17 -10.27 6.98
CA GLU A 65 6.45 -9.04 7.73
C GLU A 65 6.04 -7.77 6.94
N ALA A 66 6.24 -7.74 5.62
CA ALA A 66 5.81 -6.63 4.78
C ALA A 66 4.28 -6.45 4.76
N GLU A 67 3.52 -7.55 4.74
CA GLU A 67 2.05 -7.54 4.86
C GLU A 67 1.61 -6.99 6.22
N GLN A 68 2.26 -7.40 7.31
CA GLN A 68 1.95 -6.88 8.66
C GLN A 68 2.21 -5.37 8.73
N TYR A 69 3.37 -4.90 8.24
CA TYR A 69 3.68 -3.48 8.20
C TYR A 69 2.73 -2.69 7.31
N LEU A 70 2.25 -3.27 6.21
CA LEU A 70 1.25 -2.64 5.36
C LEU A 70 -0.07 -2.46 6.10
N GLU A 71 -0.54 -3.46 6.84
CA GLU A 71 -1.78 -3.37 7.62
C GLU A 71 -1.68 -2.33 8.74
N ILE A 72 -0.54 -2.27 9.44
CA ILE A 72 -0.28 -1.23 10.44
C ILE A 72 -0.29 0.16 9.78
N TYR A 73 0.39 0.32 8.64
CA TYR A 73 0.45 1.58 7.91
C TYR A 73 -0.94 2.09 7.53
N GLU A 74 -1.78 1.22 6.96
CA GLU A 74 -3.15 1.55 6.56
C GLU A 74 -4.04 1.85 7.77
N LYS A 75 -3.89 1.08 8.85
CA LYS A 75 -4.65 1.34 10.08
C LYS A 75 -4.30 2.70 10.68
N CYS A 76 -3.02 3.09 10.69
CA CYS A 76 -2.61 4.43 11.05
C CYS A 76 -3.20 5.49 10.11
N ALA A 77 -3.26 5.23 8.80
CA ALA A 77 -3.86 6.14 7.83
C ALA A 77 -5.35 6.39 8.11
N LEU A 78 -6.09 5.32 8.47
CA LEU A 78 -7.50 5.42 8.87
C LEU A 78 -7.67 6.29 10.13
N PHE A 79 -6.82 6.10 11.14
CA PHE A 79 -6.86 6.92 12.35
C PHE A 79 -6.50 8.39 12.09
N LEU A 80 -5.57 8.66 11.17
CA LEU A 80 -5.20 10.02 10.77
C LEU A 80 -6.30 10.71 9.95
N ALA A 81 -7.03 9.94 9.14
CA ALA A 81 -8.12 10.45 8.30
C ALA A 81 -9.40 10.74 9.10
N ASP A 82 -9.64 10.04 10.22
CA ASP A 82 -10.77 10.34 11.11
C ASP A 82 -10.54 11.67 11.83
N THR A 83 -11.05 12.75 11.24
CA THR A 83 -10.98 14.11 11.81
C THR A 83 -11.92 14.34 12.98
N GLN A 84 -12.82 13.41 13.31
CA GLN A 84 -13.83 13.59 14.35
C GLN A 84 -13.41 12.92 15.66
N HIS A 85 -12.74 11.78 15.60
CA HIS A 85 -12.31 11.03 16.77
C HIS A 85 -10.78 11.01 16.91
N THR A 86 -10.32 10.89 18.15
CA THR A 86 -8.92 10.60 18.44
C THR A 86 -8.80 9.11 18.70
N ILE A 87 -7.71 8.48 18.25
CA ILE A 87 -7.40 7.09 18.57
C ILE A 87 -7.45 6.86 20.09
N THR A 88 -7.99 5.71 20.49
CA THR A 88 -8.11 5.30 21.90
C THR A 88 -7.03 4.27 22.25
N HIS A 89 -6.95 3.89 23.53
CA HIS A 89 -6.11 2.75 23.94
C HIS A 89 -6.48 1.45 23.20
N ASP A 90 -7.76 1.23 22.91
CA ASP A 90 -8.20 0.07 22.12
C ASP A 90 -7.63 0.13 20.69
N GLY A 91 -7.60 1.31 20.08
CA GLY A 91 -6.95 1.51 18.77
C GLY A 91 -5.45 1.21 18.80
N VAL A 92 -4.76 1.47 19.92
CA VAL A 92 -3.34 1.07 20.09
C VAL A 92 -3.21 -0.44 20.26
N ASN A 93 -4.10 -1.07 21.04
CA ASN A 93 -4.12 -2.53 21.18
C ASN A 93 -4.35 -3.22 19.83
N GLU A 94 -5.24 -2.68 18.99
CA GLU A 94 -5.43 -3.18 17.62
C GLU A 94 -4.14 -3.11 16.80
N LEU A 95 -3.34 -2.04 16.92
CA LEU A 95 -2.03 -1.99 16.25
C LEU A 95 -1.05 -3.01 16.82
N VAL A 96 -1.07 -3.25 18.14
CA VAL A 96 -0.25 -4.29 18.78
C VAL A 96 -0.63 -5.68 18.28
N ASP A 97 -1.92 -5.97 18.13
CA ASP A 97 -2.42 -7.25 17.60
C ASP A 97 -1.99 -7.47 16.14
N LEU A 98 -1.80 -6.39 15.38
CA LEU A 98 -1.24 -6.41 14.02
C LEU A 98 0.29 -6.58 13.99
N GLY A 99 0.96 -6.56 15.15
CA GLY A 99 2.42 -6.73 15.26
C GLY A 99 3.20 -5.43 15.45
N LEU A 100 2.57 -4.34 15.91
CA LEU A 100 3.29 -3.09 16.20
C LEU A 100 4.41 -3.34 17.22
N PRO A 101 5.66 -2.92 16.91
CA PRO A 101 6.77 -3.03 17.84
C PRO A 101 6.50 -2.39 19.21
N TYR A 102 6.94 -3.05 20.27
CA TYR A 102 6.67 -2.65 21.66
C TYR A 102 7.12 -1.22 21.98
N ASP A 103 8.26 -0.78 21.45
CA ASP A 103 8.79 0.57 21.63
C ASP A 103 7.84 1.64 21.06
N LEU A 104 7.25 1.36 19.90
CA LEU A 104 6.26 2.25 19.28
C LEU A 104 4.93 2.24 20.02
N ALA A 105 4.46 1.06 20.46
CA ALA A 105 3.24 0.94 21.25
C ALA A 105 3.34 1.70 22.58
N GLN A 106 4.50 1.64 23.25
CA GLN A 106 4.77 2.42 24.46
C GLN A 106 4.81 3.93 24.19
N ASP A 107 5.46 4.36 23.11
CA ASP A 107 5.49 5.77 22.71
C ASP A 107 4.06 6.29 22.47
N MET A 108 3.25 5.53 21.74
CA MET A 108 1.86 5.88 21.46
C MET A 108 1.01 5.92 22.72
N SER A 109 1.16 4.95 23.62
CA SER A 109 0.44 4.93 24.89
C SER A 109 0.78 6.13 25.78
N LYS A 110 2.03 6.62 25.75
CA LYS A 110 2.43 7.85 26.47
C LYS A 110 1.80 9.09 25.84
N ARG A 111 1.78 9.17 24.50
CA ARG A 111 1.16 10.28 23.75
C ARG A 111 -0.35 10.36 24.02
N LEU A 112 -1.03 9.23 24.18
CA LEU A 112 -2.45 9.21 24.54
C LEU A 112 -2.74 9.90 25.88
N LEU A 113 -1.79 9.91 26.82
CA LEU A 113 -1.97 10.59 28.12
C LEU A 113 -2.02 12.11 28.01
N SER A 114 -1.45 12.70 26.95
CA SER A 114 -1.49 14.15 26.75
C SER A 114 -2.87 14.63 26.26
N ALA A 115 -3.66 13.73 25.66
CA ALA A 115 -4.87 14.03 24.90
C ALA A 115 -4.67 15.09 23.81
N ASP A 116 -3.42 15.42 23.46
CA ASP A 116 -3.10 16.34 22.39
C ASP A 116 -3.12 15.60 21.06
N ARG A 117 -4.13 15.93 20.26
CA ARG A 117 -4.31 15.37 18.93
C ARG A 117 -3.10 15.55 18.02
N MET A 118 -2.40 16.69 18.09
CA MET A 118 -1.23 16.92 17.25
C MET A 118 -0.09 15.97 17.65
N ASP A 119 0.15 15.82 18.94
CA ASP A 119 1.17 14.91 19.47
C ASP A 119 0.84 13.44 19.14
N ILE A 120 -0.44 13.07 19.19
CA ILE A 120 -0.95 11.76 18.79
C ILE A 120 -0.75 11.52 17.29
N ASN A 121 -1.14 12.48 16.44
CA ASN A 121 -0.95 12.39 14.99
C ASN A 121 0.53 12.28 14.62
N ASN A 122 1.41 12.99 15.34
CA ASN A 122 2.86 12.86 15.17
C ASN A 122 3.35 11.45 15.50
N GLY A 123 2.78 10.81 16.54
CA GLY A 123 3.04 9.40 16.86
C GLY A 123 2.63 8.46 15.73
N LEU A 124 1.41 8.61 15.20
CA LEU A 124 0.91 7.81 14.07
C LEU A 124 1.76 7.99 12.80
N ASN A 125 2.12 9.23 12.46
CA ASN A 125 3.01 9.53 11.34
C ASN A 125 4.40 8.88 11.50
N ARG A 126 4.92 8.84 12.74
CA ARG A 126 6.19 8.16 13.04
C ARG A 126 6.08 6.65 12.84
N ILE A 127 4.97 6.03 13.25
CA ILE A 127 4.70 4.61 13.00
C ILE A 127 4.62 4.34 11.50
N GLN A 128 3.84 5.13 10.74
CA GLN A 128 3.77 5.00 9.28
C GLN A 128 5.14 5.15 8.62
N GLY A 129 5.96 6.08 9.10
CA GLY A 129 7.34 6.25 8.63
C GLY A 129 8.20 5.00 8.83
N LYS A 130 8.08 4.33 9.99
CA LYS A 130 8.78 3.06 10.23
C LYS A 130 8.25 1.94 9.33
N CYS A 131 6.93 1.75 9.26
CA CYS A 131 6.32 0.75 8.37
C CYS A 131 6.77 0.94 6.91
N ARG A 132 6.79 2.17 6.41
CA ARG A 132 7.27 2.48 5.06
C ARG A 132 8.72 2.04 4.86
N ASN A 133 9.60 2.34 5.81
CA ASN A 133 11.02 1.99 5.70
C ASN A 133 11.23 0.47 5.71
N GLU A 134 10.48 -0.27 6.54
CA GLU A 134 10.56 -1.73 6.58
C GLU A 134 10.01 -2.36 5.29
N ILE A 135 8.90 -1.84 4.75
CA ILE A 135 8.38 -2.26 3.44
C ILE A 135 9.40 -1.96 2.33
N GLU A 136 10.06 -0.81 2.38
CA GLU A 136 11.10 -0.44 1.41
C GLU A 136 12.32 -1.36 1.46
N ALA A 137 12.71 -1.78 2.66
CA ALA A 137 13.80 -2.73 2.86
C ALA A 137 13.43 -4.18 2.48
N SER A 138 12.14 -4.50 2.41
CA SER A 138 11.66 -5.85 2.12
C SER A 138 11.97 -6.32 0.69
N SER A 139 12.19 -7.63 0.53
CA SER A 139 12.26 -8.25 -0.79
C SER A 139 10.92 -8.17 -1.53
N ASP A 140 9.80 -8.17 -0.80
CA ASP A 140 8.45 -8.14 -1.37
C ASP A 140 8.21 -6.89 -2.22
N PHE A 141 8.60 -5.71 -1.73
CA PHE A 141 8.44 -4.48 -2.50
C PHE A 141 9.37 -4.44 -3.72
N ARG A 142 10.62 -4.89 -3.57
CA ARG A 142 11.56 -5.01 -4.70
C ARG A 142 11.01 -5.93 -5.79
N GLU A 143 10.50 -7.08 -5.40
CA GLU A 143 9.95 -8.08 -6.32
C GLU A 143 8.64 -7.62 -6.96
N PHE A 144 7.82 -6.86 -6.22
CA PHE A 144 6.65 -6.18 -6.78
C PHE A 144 7.04 -5.22 -7.91
N ARG A 145 8.04 -4.36 -7.66
CA ARG A 145 8.56 -3.43 -8.67
C ARG A 145 9.10 -4.17 -9.90
N ASP A 146 9.86 -5.24 -9.70
CA ASP A 146 10.40 -6.04 -10.79
C ASP A 146 9.27 -6.71 -11.61
N ALA A 147 8.22 -7.18 -10.93
CA ALA A 147 7.07 -7.79 -11.58
C ALA A 147 6.21 -6.78 -12.37
N ILE A 148 6.08 -5.53 -11.89
CA ILE A 148 5.46 -4.44 -12.66
C ILE A 148 6.33 -4.05 -13.85
N ALA A 149 7.66 -3.98 -13.70
CA ALA A 149 8.57 -3.68 -14.80
C ALA A 149 8.47 -4.71 -15.93
N GLU A 150 8.29 -5.99 -15.59
CA GLU A 150 8.04 -7.06 -16.56
C GLU A 150 6.70 -6.86 -17.30
N LYS A 151 5.64 -6.42 -16.61
CA LYS A 151 4.38 -6.04 -17.28
C LYS A 151 4.56 -4.84 -18.20
N MET A 152 5.35 -3.85 -17.80
CA MET A 152 5.63 -2.65 -18.59
C MET A 152 6.32 -2.97 -19.94
N ARG A 153 7.12 -4.04 -20.01
CA ARG A 153 7.71 -4.52 -21.28
C ARG A 153 6.67 -4.97 -22.32
N ARG A 154 5.45 -5.29 -21.88
CA ARG A 154 4.33 -5.73 -22.74
C ARG A 154 3.44 -4.57 -23.18
N VAL A 155 3.67 -3.37 -22.66
CA VAL A 155 2.96 -2.14 -23.06
C VAL A 155 3.48 -1.70 -24.44
N PRO A 156 2.60 -1.53 -25.45
CA PRO A 156 3.00 -0.99 -26.74
C PRO A 156 3.60 0.41 -26.61
N LYS A 157 4.62 0.70 -27.41
CA LYS A 157 5.25 2.02 -27.52
C LYS A 157 4.46 2.95 -28.43
#